data_AF-R7HJF6-F1
#
_entry.id   AF-R7HJF6-F1
#
_cell.length_a   1.000
_cell.length_b   1.000
_cell.length_c   1.000
_cell.angle_alpha   90.00
_cell.angle_beta   90.00
_cell.angle_gamma   90.00
#
_symmetry.space_group_name_H-M   'P 1'
#
loop_
_entity.id
_entity.type
_entity.pdbx_description
1 polymer ?
#
loop_
_entity_poly.entity_id
_entity_poly.type
_entity_poly.pdbx_seq_one_letter_code
_entity_poly.pdbx_strand_id
1 'polypeptide(L)'
;MLKKNKIKDVINKSDNLINGIFIVDLLDKGYLDKYMDYLSDNKIYIECPTIIKKKYLTEYEQFLCILDNFITYTINSFSNIELIYIILPLCIANDKDNIFLTKKYFYDNSNITYFNKEFNKLIIENFYNNCLVLRNELDKLFMAVGFDLDNIDKDNYNDLLKMVNLLEEICFINRGKYGIIALFEKINDNNYNMFFMQYELLFTMYKKKWHFVMEYRNFKESSI
;
A
#
# COMPACT_ATOMS: atom_id res chain seq x y z
N MET A 1 -24.69 -7.32 6.47
CA MET A 1 -24.87 -8.65 5.86
C MET A 1 -25.22 -8.57 4.36
N LEU A 2 -26.31 -7.89 3.95
CA LEU A 2 -26.71 -7.77 2.54
C LEU A 2 -25.64 -7.15 1.61
N LYS A 3 -24.96 -6.07 2.04
CA LYS A 3 -23.91 -5.41 1.24
C LYS A 3 -22.67 -6.30 1.03
N LYS A 4 -22.24 -7.02 2.06
CA LYS A 4 -21.11 -7.97 1.97
C LYS A 4 -21.40 -9.09 0.97
N ASN A 5 -22.63 -9.60 0.92
CA ASN A 5 -23.04 -10.62 -0.06
C ASN A 5 -22.98 -10.10 -1.50
N LYS A 6 -23.46 -8.87 -1.77
CA LYS A 6 -23.34 -8.25 -3.10
C LYS A 6 -21.89 -8.19 -3.59
N ILE A 7 -20.95 -7.87 -2.69
CA ILE A 7 -19.53 -7.83 -3.03
C ILE A 7 -18.99 -9.23 -3.32
N LYS A 8 -19.33 -10.23 -2.50
CA LYS A 8 -18.94 -11.63 -2.75
C LYS A 8 -19.45 -12.12 -4.11
N ASP A 9 -20.66 -11.74 -4.50
CA ASP A 9 -21.22 -12.08 -5.83
C ASP A 9 -20.45 -11.45 -7.00
N VAL A 10 -19.90 -10.24 -6.82
CA VAL A 10 -19.05 -9.60 -7.83
C VAL A 10 -17.69 -10.28 -7.90
N ILE A 11 -17.08 -10.59 -6.74
CA ILE A 11 -15.78 -11.27 -6.65
C ILE A 11 -15.83 -12.67 -7.27
N ASN A 12 -16.91 -13.42 -7.05
CA ASN A 12 -17.08 -14.76 -7.62
C ASN A 12 -17.13 -14.78 -9.16
N LYS A 13 -17.28 -13.62 -9.79
CA LYS A 13 -17.25 -13.44 -11.25
C LYS A 13 -15.93 -12.86 -11.75
N SER A 14 -14.98 -12.55 -10.85
CA SER A 14 -13.67 -12.01 -11.19
C SER A 14 -12.72 -13.12 -11.62
N ASP A 15 -11.93 -12.84 -12.66
CA ASP A 15 -10.86 -13.73 -13.11
C ASP A 15 -9.60 -13.63 -12.21
N ASN A 16 -9.48 -12.58 -11.40
CA ASN A 16 -8.35 -12.38 -10.49
C ASN A 16 -8.60 -13.04 -9.13
N LEU A 17 -8.41 -14.37 -9.08
CA LEU A 17 -8.70 -15.19 -7.90
C LEU A 17 -7.87 -14.80 -6.67
N ILE A 18 -6.60 -14.43 -6.85
CA ILE A 18 -5.70 -14.06 -5.73
C ILE A 18 -6.25 -12.83 -5.02
N ASN A 19 -6.53 -11.77 -5.77
CA ASN A 19 -7.10 -10.55 -5.20
C ASN A 19 -8.50 -10.80 -4.63
N GLY A 20 -9.31 -11.64 -5.29
CA GLY A 20 -10.60 -12.06 -4.79
C GLY A 20 -10.53 -12.64 -3.37
N ILE A 21 -9.56 -13.53 -3.11
CA ILE A 21 -9.32 -14.11 -1.78
C ILE A 21 -8.98 -13.02 -0.76
N PHE A 22 -8.04 -12.12 -1.08
CA PHE A 22 -7.69 -11.01 -0.19
C PHE A 22 -8.89 -10.14 0.15
N ILE A 23 -9.71 -9.79 -0.84
CA ILE A 23 -10.90 -8.95 -0.61
C ILE A 23 -11.92 -9.67 0.27
N VAL A 24 -12.17 -10.96 0.05
CA VAL A 24 -13.08 -11.76 0.89
C VAL A 24 -12.60 -11.79 2.33
N ASP A 25 -11.30 -12.03 2.56
CA ASP A 25 -10.74 -12.06 3.90
C ASP A 25 -10.78 -10.69 4.60
N LEU A 26 -10.53 -9.61 3.86
CA LEU A 26 -10.67 -8.24 4.35
C LEU A 26 -12.11 -7.91 4.75
N LEU A 27 -13.11 -8.39 3.98
CA LEU A 27 -14.54 -8.23 4.30
C LEU A 27 -14.94 -9.02 5.54
N ASP A 28 -14.52 -10.28 5.61
CA ASP A 28 -14.93 -11.19 6.67
C ASP A 28 -14.31 -10.81 8.02
N LYS A 29 -13.09 -10.25 8.02
CA LYS A 29 -12.44 -9.68 9.21
C LYS A 29 -12.89 -8.25 9.55
N GLY A 30 -13.76 -7.65 8.74
CA GLY A 30 -14.35 -6.33 9.01
C GLY A 30 -13.45 -5.13 8.67
N TYR A 31 -12.31 -5.32 8.01
CA TYR A 31 -11.39 -4.23 7.66
C TYR A 31 -11.97 -3.26 6.62
N LEU A 32 -13.02 -3.66 5.90
CA LEU A 32 -13.69 -2.83 4.91
C LEU A 32 -15.01 -2.23 5.40
N ASP A 33 -15.41 -2.50 6.65
CA ASP A 33 -16.73 -2.11 7.16
C ASP A 33 -16.94 -0.59 7.11
N LYS A 34 -15.88 0.20 7.37
CA LYS A 34 -15.93 1.66 7.28
C LYS A 34 -16.37 2.16 5.90
N TYR A 35 -16.06 1.43 4.82
CA TYR A 35 -16.48 1.81 3.46
C TYR A 35 -17.90 1.32 3.16
N MET A 36 -18.28 0.16 3.69
CA MET A 36 -19.58 -0.46 3.42
C MET A 36 -20.75 0.42 3.83
N ASP A 37 -20.57 1.24 4.87
CA ASP A 37 -21.60 2.15 5.35
C ASP A 37 -21.92 3.26 4.32
N TYR A 38 -20.93 3.67 3.52
CA TYR A 38 -21.08 4.75 2.53
C TYR A 38 -21.47 4.26 1.13
N LEU A 39 -21.30 2.98 0.81
CA LEU A 39 -21.63 2.45 -0.52
C LEU A 39 -23.14 2.35 -0.76
N SER A 40 -23.57 2.79 -1.95
CA SER A 40 -24.93 2.67 -2.45
C SER A 40 -24.98 2.10 -3.87
N ASP A 41 -26.17 1.92 -4.45
CA ASP A 41 -26.32 1.45 -5.83
C ASP A 41 -26.25 2.62 -6.86
N ASN A 42 -25.75 3.79 -6.44
CA ASN A 42 -25.56 4.94 -7.32
C ASN A 42 -24.61 4.61 -8.48
N LYS A 43 -24.83 5.30 -9.60
CA LYS A 43 -24.04 5.13 -10.82
C LYS A 43 -22.97 6.22 -10.92
N ILE A 44 -21.77 5.79 -11.24
CA ILE A 44 -20.64 6.63 -11.63
C ILE A 44 -20.49 6.47 -13.13
N TYR A 45 -20.82 7.53 -13.86
CA TYR A 45 -20.77 7.52 -15.32
C TYR A 45 -19.33 7.61 -15.80
N ILE A 46 -18.99 6.76 -16.79
CA ILE A 46 -17.67 6.75 -17.41
C ILE A 46 -17.72 7.71 -18.60
N GLU A 47 -16.95 8.78 -18.53
CA GLU A 47 -16.90 9.80 -19.57
C GLU A 47 -15.83 9.51 -20.64
N CYS A 48 -14.84 8.69 -20.31
CA CYS A 48 -13.78 8.32 -21.24
C CYS A 48 -14.20 7.15 -22.16
N PRO A 49 -13.58 7.01 -23.35
CA PRO A 49 -13.73 5.81 -24.17
C PRO A 49 -13.36 4.55 -23.38
N THR A 50 -14.22 3.54 -23.42
CA THR A 50 -14.02 2.28 -22.70
C THR A 50 -14.51 1.10 -23.54
N ILE A 51 -13.89 -0.06 -23.35
CA ILE A 51 -14.30 -1.34 -23.96
C ILE A 51 -15.60 -1.84 -23.31
N ILE A 52 -15.91 -1.37 -22.10
CA ILE A 52 -17.10 -1.74 -21.35
C ILE A 52 -18.34 -1.13 -22.04
N LYS A 53 -19.24 -1.98 -22.56
CA LYS A 53 -20.51 -1.54 -23.18
C LYS A 53 -21.38 -0.73 -22.22
N LYS A 54 -21.31 -1.07 -20.93
CA LYS A 54 -21.96 -0.36 -19.83
C LYS A 54 -21.18 0.95 -19.57
N LYS A 55 -21.75 2.10 -19.94
CA LYS A 55 -21.14 3.44 -19.76
C LYS A 55 -21.13 3.95 -18.31
N TYR A 56 -21.20 3.05 -17.33
CA TYR A 56 -21.18 3.40 -15.90
C TYR A 56 -20.72 2.20 -15.06
N LEU A 57 -20.18 2.50 -13.89
CA LEU A 57 -20.01 1.55 -12.79
C LEU A 57 -20.99 1.91 -11.67
N THR A 58 -21.43 0.92 -10.89
CA THR A 58 -22.04 1.21 -9.58
C THR A 58 -20.94 1.60 -8.59
N GLU A 59 -21.28 2.28 -7.50
CA GLU A 59 -20.30 2.59 -6.44
C GLU A 59 -19.64 1.31 -5.89
N TYR A 60 -20.35 0.18 -5.84
CA TYR A 60 -19.76 -1.12 -5.47
C TYR A 60 -18.73 -1.61 -6.50
N GLU A 61 -19.05 -1.54 -7.79
CA GLU A 61 -18.12 -1.96 -8.86
C GLU A 61 -16.88 -1.06 -8.88
N GLN A 62 -17.06 0.24 -8.68
CA GLN A 62 -15.95 1.20 -8.60
C GLN A 62 -15.08 0.93 -7.37
N PHE A 63 -15.67 0.75 -6.19
CA PHE A 63 -14.94 0.43 -4.96
C PHE A 63 -14.08 -0.83 -5.13
N LEU A 64 -14.68 -1.91 -5.68
CA LEU A 64 -13.96 -3.15 -5.91
C LEU A 64 -12.88 -3.00 -6.97
N CYS A 65 -13.12 -2.21 -8.01
CA CYS A 65 -12.11 -1.91 -9.02
C CYS A 65 -10.89 -1.22 -8.39
N ILE A 66 -11.09 -0.19 -7.57
CA ILE A 66 -9.96 0.51 -6.92
C ILE A 66 -9.24 -0.43 -5.95
N LEU A 67 -9.98 -1.18 -5.13
CA LEU A 67 -9.41 -2.10 -4.15
C LEU A 67 -8.59 -3.22 -4.82
N ASP A 68 -9.11 -3.82 -5.89
CA ASP A 68 -8.40 -4.83 -6.68
C ASP A 68 -7.09 -4.29 -7.27
N ASN A 69 -7.14 -3.07 -7.82
CA ASN A 69 -5.95 -2.43 -8.35
C ASN A 69 -4.95 -2.03 -7.25
N PHE A 70 -5.40 -1.63 -6.06
CA PHE A 70 -4.53 -1.37 -4.92
C PHE A 70 -3.82 -2.64 -4.42
N ILE A 71 -4.54 -3.76 -4.34
CA ILE A 71 -3.96 -5.06 -3.96
C ILE A 71 -2.91 -5.46 -5.01
N THR A 72 -3.24 -5.36 -6.30
CA THR A 72 -2.30 -5.63 -7.39
C THR A 72 -1.07 -4.74 -7.31
N TYR A 73 -1.26 -3.45 -7.07
CA TYR A 73 -0.18 -2.48 -6.90
C TYR A 73 0.75 -2.90 -5.75
N THR A 74 0.18 -3.22 -4.59
CA THR A 74 0.93 -3.67 -3.41
C THR A 74 1.66 -4.99 -3.67
N ILE A 75 1.05 -5.93 -4.41
CA ILE A 75 1.69 -7.17 -4.83
C ILE A 75 2.92 -6.91 -5.68
N ASN A 76 2.78 -6.04 -6.67
CA ASN A 76 3.88 -5.70 -7.56
C ASN A 76 4.99 -4.94 -6.83
N SER A 77 4.65 -4.08 -5.86
CA SER A 77 5.63 -3.35 -5.06
C SER A 77 6.50 -4.28 -4.21
N PHE A 78 5.94 -5.27 -3.52
CA PHE A 78 6.69 -6.07 -2.53
C PHE A 78 7.06 -7.48 -2.99
N SER A 79 6.40 -8.02 -4.03
CA SER A 79 6.65 -9.38 -4.55
C SER A 79 6.65 -10.48 -3.47
N ASN A 80 5.85 -10.32 -2.41
CA ASN A 80 5.76 -11.24 -1.28
C ASN A 80 4.32 -11.37 -0.75
N ILE A 81 3.60 -12.38 -1.26
CA ILE A 81 2.17 -12.63 -0.97
C ILE A 81 1.90 -12.80 0.53
N GLU A 82 2.77 -13.49 1.27
CA GLU A 82 2.61 -13.71 2.71
C GLU A 82 2.68 -12.39 3.50
N LEU A 83 3.64 -11.53 3.16
CA LEU A 83 3.75 -10.21 3.75
C LEU A 83 2.50 -9.36 3.45
N ILE A 84 2.04 -9.41 2.20
CA ILE A 84 0.88 -8.64 1.71
C ILE A 84 -0.38 -8.97 2.50
N TYR A 85 -0.57 -10.24 2.84
CA TYR A 85 -1.69 -10.66 3.69
C TYR A 85 -1.71 -9.97 5.06
N ILE A 86 -0.53 -9.65 5.59
CA ILE A 86 -0.37 -8.99 6.88
C ILE A 86 -0.48 -7.47 6.74
N ILE A 87 0.14 -6.88 5.72
CA ILE A 87 0.25 -5.42 5.60
C ILE A 87 -0.97 -4.76 4.95
N LEU A 88 -1.74 -5.46 4.11
CA LEU A 88 -2.91 -4.89 3.44
C LEU A 88 -3.91 -4.23 4.42
N PRO A 89 -4.35 -4.90 5.50
CA PRO A 89 -5.22 -4.27 6.49
C PRO A 89 -4.62 -2.98 7.10
N LEU A 90 -3.31 -2.98 7.36
CA LEU A 90 -2.60 -1.84 7.94
C LEU A 90 -2.56 -0.66 6.96
N CYS A 91 -2.27 -0.91 5.68
CA CYS A 91 -2.30 0.13 4.65
C CYS A 91 -3.72 0.67 4.41
N ILE A 92 -4.74 -0.19 4.42
CA ILE A 92 -6.16 0.22 4.26
C ILE A 92 -6.61 1.08 5.45
N ALA A 93 -6.13 0.78 6.66
CA ALA A 93 -6.40 1.60 7.85
C ALA A 93 -5.86 3.03 7.70
N ASN A 94 -4.82 3.23 6.87
CA ASN A 94 -4.24 4.55 6.59
C ASN A 94 -5.07 5.40 5.62
N ASP A 95 -6.14 4.87 5.01
CA ASP A 95 -6.99 5.62 4.10
C ASP A 95 -7.86 6.63 4.84
N LYS A 96 -7.31 7.83 5.01
CA LYS A 96 -7.97 9.01 5.62
C LYS A 96 -8.77 9.81 4.60
N ASP A 97 -8.34 9.78 3.33
CA ASP A 97 -8.92 10.58 2.25
C ASP A 97 -10.03 9.83 1.48
N ASN A 98 -10.38 8.62 1.93
CA ASN A 98 -11.41 7.76 1.34
C ASN A 98 -11.14 7.49 -0.15
N ILE A 99 -9.88 7.18 -0.48
CA ILE A 99 -9.42 6.91 -1.84
C ILE A 99 -10.27 5.78 -2.47
N PHE A 100 -10.65 4.76 -1.70
CA PHE A 100 -11.48 3.66 -2.20
C PHE A 100 -12.94 4.05 -2.51
N LEU A 101 -13.41 5.21 -2.03
CA LEU A 101 -14.76 5.74 -2.27
C LEU A 101 -14.77 6.85 -3.34
N THR A 102 -13.63 7.16 -3.96
CA THR A 102 -13.56 8.21 -4.99
C THR A 102 -14.40 7.86 -6.22
N LYS A 103 -14.91 8.90 -6.87
CA LYS A 103 -15.66 8.79 -8.13
C LYS A 103 -14.77 8.87 -9.36
N LYS A 104 -13.47 9.10 -9.19
CA LYS A 104 -12.50 9.10 -10.29
C LYS A 104 -12.38 7.70 -10.89
N TYR A 105 -12.65 7.55 -12.18
CA TYR A 105 -12.55 6.26 -12.84
C TYR A 105 -11.08 5.81 -12.94
N PHE A 106 -10.79 4.59 -12.46
CA PHE A 106 -9.41 4.08 -12.36
C PHE A 106 -8.75 3.90 -13.73
N TYR A 107 -9.46 3.31 -14.70
CA TYR A 107 -8.93 3.05 -16.04
C TYR A 107 -8.97 4.27 -16.97
N ASP A 108 -9.29 5.45 -16.44
CA ASP A 108 -8.97 6.69 -17.13
C ASP A 108 -7.47 6.94 -16.96
N ASN A 109 -6.72 6.91 -18.07
CA ASN A 109 -5.27 7.12 -18.06
C ASN A 109 -4.87 8.44 -17.38
N SER A 110 -5.73 9.46 -17.40
CA SER A 110 -5.47 10.73 -16.71
C SER A 110 -5.43 10.59 -15.18
N ASN A 111 -6.05 9.55 -14.63
CA ASN A 111 -6.12 9.29 -13.19
C ASN A 111 -5.03 8.33 -12.68
N ILE A 112 -4.28 7.65 -13.55
CA ILE A 112 -3.24 6.67 -13.13
C ILE A 112 -2.23 7.30 -12.17
N THR A 113 -1.73 8.49 -12.50
CA THR A 113 -0.76 9.20 -11.66
C THR A 113 -1.34 9.56 -10.30
N TYR A 114 -2.63 9.94 -10.26
CA TYR A 114 -3.34 10.19 -9.01
C TYR A 114 -3.43 8.92 -8.17
N PHE A 115 -3.90 7.81 -8.73
CA PHE A 115 -4.02 6.55 -7.98
C PHE A 115 -2.69 6.02 -7.49
N ASN A 116 -1.63 6.02 -8.31
CA ASN A 116 -0.30 5.59 -7.88
C ASN A 116 0.22 6.46 -6.72
N LYS A 117 0.01 7.77 -6.79
CA LYS A 117 0.39 8.68 -5.69
C LYS A 117 -0.35 8.34 -4.40
N GLU A 118 -1.67 8.18 -4.48
CA GLU A 118 -2.51 7.89 -3.32
C GLU A 118 -2.23 6.48 -2.74
N PHE A 119 -1.98 5.48 -3.58
CA PHE A 119 -1.57 4.15 -3.14
C PHE A 119 -0.22 4.17 -2.43
N ASN A 120 0.75 4.95 -2.95
CA ASN A 120 2.04 5.12 -2.29
C ASN A 120 1.86 5.76 -0.91
N LYS A 121 0.99 6.77 -0.77
CA LYS A 121 0.66 7.36 0.54
C LYS A 121 0.13 6.32 1.52
N LEU A 122 -0.84 5.49 1.12
CA LEU A 122 -1.40 4.44 1.97
C LEU A 122 -0.32 3.47 2.49
N ILE A 123 0.61 3.09 1.60
CA ILE A 123 1.71 2.15 1.91
C ILE A 123 2.72 2.79 2.89
N ILE A 124 3.10 4.05 2.68
CA ILE A 124 4.20 4.69 3.44
C ILE A 124 3.75 5.41 4.70
N GLU A 125 2.46 5.67 4.89
CA GLU A 125 1.95 6.56 5.95
C GLU A 125 2.50 6.18 7.34
N ASN A 126 2.36 4.91 7.75
CA ASN A 126 2.89 4.48 9.05
C ASN A 126 4.42 4.44 9.05
N PHE A 127 5.05 3.97 7.98
CA PHE A 127 6.51 3.93 7.87
C PHE A 127 7.14 5.31 8.08
N TYR A 128 6.65 6.33 7.37
CA TYR A 128 7.13 7.70 7.47
C TYR A 128 6.88 8.29 8.86
N ASN A 129 5.65 8.15 9.38
CA ASN A 129 5.31 8.64 10.71
C ASN A 129 6.17 7.98 11.80
N ASN A 130 6.44 6.68 11.70
CA ASN A 130 7.31 5.97 12.62
C ASN A 130 8.76 6.45 12.54
N CYS A 131 9.28 6.73 11.33
CA CYS A 131 10.61 7.32 11.16
C CYS A 131 10.71 8.70 11.81
N LEU A 132 9.65 9.52 11.74
CA LEU A 132 9.59 10.80 12.46
C LEU A 132 9.61 10.61 13.98
N VAL A 133 8.88 9.61 14.50
CA VAL A 133 8.86 9.29 15.94
C VAL A 133 10.23 8.81 16.43
N LEU A 134 10.93 8.02 15.64
CA LEU A 134 12.25 7.45 15.96
C LEU A 134 13.42 8.34 15.52
N ARG A 135 13.15 9.58 15.11
CA ARG A 135 14.15 10.46 14.51
C ARG A 135 15.33 10.69 15.46
N ASN A 136 15.07 11.00 16.72
CA ASN A 136 16.14 11.34 17.66
C ASN A 136 17.13 10.19 17.85
N GLU A 137 16.65 8.95 17.75
CA GLU A 137 17.43 7.74 17.98
C GLU A 137 18.09 7.22 16.70
N LEU A 138 17.42 7.34 15.54
CA LEU A 138 17.81 6.65 14.31
C LEU A 138 18.20 7.56 13.13
N ASP A 139 18.17 8.89 13.27
CA ASP A 139 18.47 9.83 12.19
C ASP A 139 19.81 9.54 11.49
N LYS A 140 20.88 9.26 12.27
CA LYS A 140 22.19 8.89 11.71
C LYS A 140 22.13 7.61 10.87
N LEU A 141 21.29 6.64 11.25
CA LEU A 141 21.13 5.39 10.52
C LEU A 141 20.31 5.61 9.24
N PHE A 142 19.25 6.41 9.31
CA PHE A 142 18.45 6.82 8.15
C PHE A 142 19.30 7.56 7.11
N MET A 143 20.07 8.57 7.56
CA MET A 143 21.00 9.31 6.70
C MET A 143 22.06 8.40 6.08
N ALA A 144 22.59 7.44 6.84
CA ALA A 144 23.59 6.50 6.33
C ALA A 144 23.06 5.56 5.24
N VAL A 145 21.74 5.46 5.06
CA VAL A 145 21.10 4.69 3.99
C VAL A 145 20.41 5.58 2.96
N GLY A 146 20.74 6.88 2.95
CA GLY A 146 20.22 7.85 1.98
C GLY A 146 18.77 8.28 2.21
N PHE A 147 18.24 8.11 3.42
CA PHE A 147 16.91 8.54 3.80
C PHE A 147 16.99 9.78 4.69
N ASP A 148 16.92 10.95 4.06
CA ASP A 148 16.98 12.24 4.74
C ASP A 148 15.56 12.76 5.03
N LEU A 149 15.16 12.68 6.30
CA LEU A 149 13.83 13.08 6.75
C LEU A 149 13.55 14.57 6.60
N ASP A 150 14.58 15.43 6.56
CA ASP A 150 14.39 16.89 6.44
C ASP A 150 14.08 17.32 5.00
N ASN A 151 14.48 16.50 4.03
CA ASN A 151 14.38 16.80 2.60
C ASN A 151 13.31 15.96 1.88
N ILE A 152 12.47 15.25 2.63
CA ILE A 152 11.42 14.38 2.06
C ILE A 152 10.05 15.02 2.25
N ASP A 153 9.32 15.13 1.13
CA ASP A 153 7.94 15.59 1.09
C ASP A 153 6.98 14.43 0.79
N LYS A 154 6.10 14.10 1.76
CA LYS A 154 5.09 13.05 1.61
C LYS A 154 3.97 13.37 0.62
N ASP A 155 3.89 14.60 0.13
CA ASP A 155 2.98 15.01 -0.94
C ASP A 155 3.68 15.06 -2.31
N ASN A 156 5.00 14.88 -2.36
CA ASN A 156 5.75 14.78 -3.61
C ASN A 156 5.75 13.34 -4.16
N TYR A 157 5.41 13.17 -5.43
CA TYR A 157 5.34 11.83 -6.05
C TYR A 157 6.68 11.10 -6.08
N ASN A 158 7.78 11.81 -6.37
CA ASN A 158 9.09 11.19 -6.46
C ASN A 158 9.61 10.76 -5.08
N ASP A 159 9.35 11.56 -4.05
CA ASP A 159 9.77 11.21 -2.69
C ASP A 159 8.91 10.08 -2.11
N LEU A 160 7.61 10.03 -2.44
CA LEU A 160 6.76 8.86 -2.17
C LEU A 160 7.33 7.60 -2.81
N LEU A 161 7.74 7.67 -4.08
CA LEU A 161 8.33 6.52 -4.77
C LEU A 161 9.65 6.09 -4.14
N LYS A 162 10.51 7.04 -3.75
CA LYS A 162 11.75 6.75 -3.01
C LYS A 162 11.46 6.03 -1.70
N MET A 163 10.44 6.46 -0.95
CA MET A 163 10.02 5.83 0.30
C MET A 163 9.49 4.40 0.08
N VAL A 164 8.66 4.19 -0.94
CA VAL A 164 8.16 2.85 -1.28
C VAL A 164 9.32 1.94 -1.69
N ASN A 165 10.27 2.41 -2.50
CA ASN A 165 11.43 1.63 -2.91
C ASN A 165 12.33 1.27 -1.72
N LEU A 166 12.59 2.23 -0.82
CA LEU A 166 13.33 1.94 0.42
C LEU A 166 12.61 0.90 1.27
N LEU A 167 11.29 1.04 1.43
CA LEU A 167 10.48 0.11 2.20
C LEU A 167 10.45 -1.29 1.57
N GLU A 168 10.32 -1.39 0.24
CA GLU A 168 10.48 -2.65 -0.51
C GLU A 168 11.81 -3.29 -0.18
N GLU A 169 12.91 -2.58 -0.36
CA GLU A 169 14.24 -3.15 -0.24
C GLU A 169 14.54 -3.63 1.19
N ILE A 170 14.09 -2.87 2.20
CA ILE A 170 14.17 -3.31 3.60
C ILE A 170 13.37 -4.61 3.77
N CYS A 171 12.14 -4.69 3.25
CA CYS A 171 11.33 -5.91 3.31
C CYS A 171 11.99 -7.09 2.58
N PHE A 172 12.60 -6.83 1.42
CA PHE A 172 13.27 -7.85 0.61
C PHE A 172 14.49 -8.43 1.32
N ILE A 173 15.38 -7.57 1.84
CA ILE A 173 16.57 -7.99 2.59
C ILE A 173 16.20 -8.75 3.87
N ASN A 174 15.05 -8.43 4.46
CA ASN A 174 14.61 -9.00 5.73
C ASN A 174 13.49 -10.04 5.60
N ARG A 175 13.23 -10.58 4.39
CA ARG A 175 12.02 -11.36 4.06
C ARG A 175 11.62 -12.46 5.07
N GLY A 176 12.60 -13.08 5.73
CA GLY A 176 12.35 -14.12 6.75
C GLY A 176 12.11 -13.61 8.17
N LYS A 177 12.01 -12.29 8.39
CA LYS A 177 11.89 -11.68 9.72
C LYS A 177 10.49 -11.13 9.94
N TYR A 178 9.81 -11.67 10.94
CA TYR A 178 8.52 -11.15 11.42
C TYR A 178 8.57 -9.68 11.84
N GLY A 179 9.75 -9.17 12.22
CA GLY A 179 9.96 -7.77 12.58
C GLY A 179 9.60 -6.77 11.48
N ILE A 180 9.50 -7.18 10.21
CA ILE A 180 9.05 -6.31 9.09
C ILE A 180 7.70 -5.65 9.38
N ILE A 181 6.82 -6.31 10.13
CA ILE A 181 5.49 -5.77 10.47
C ILE A 181 5.59 -4.42 11.18
N ALA A 182 6.66 -4.20 11.96
CA ALA A 182 6.90 -2.93 12.65
C ALA A 182 7.00 -1.74 11.68
N LEU A 183 7.39 -1.96 10.42
CA LEU A 183 7.46 -0.91 9.41
C LEU A 183 6.08 -0.39 8.98
N PHE A 184 5.02 -1.18 9.18
CA PHE A 184 3.67 -0.91 8.70
C PHE A 184 2.68 -0.60 9.82
N GLU A 185 2.98 -1.01 11.05
CA GLU A 185 2.13 -0.76 12.20
C GLU A 185 2.54 0.55 12.89
N LYS A 186 1.55 1.32 13.36
CA LYS A 186 1.79 2.63 13.99
C LYS A 186 2.45 2.46 15.37
N ILE A 187 3.54 3.19 15.59
CA ILE A 187 4.18 3.28 16.91
C ILE A 187 3.26 4.00 17.91
N ASN A 188 3.21 3.45 19.11
CA ASN A 188 2.58 4.03 20.29
C ASN A 188 3.39 3.64 21.54
N ASP A 189 3.02 4.20 22.69
CA ASP A 189 3.74 4.00 23.95
C ASP A 189 3.90 2.52 24.35
N ASN A 190 2.94 1.66 23.99
CA ASN A 190 2.97 0.24 24.35
C ASN A 190 3.96 -0.57 23.50
N ASN A 191 4.17 -0.19 22.24
CA ASN A 191 5.03 -0.94 21.30
C ASN A 191 6.35 -0.23 20.97
N TYR A 192 6.56 1.00 21.46
CA TYR A 192 7.71 1.86 21.13
C TYR A 192 9.05 1.13 21.23
N ASN A 193 9.41 0.59 22.40
CA ASN A 193 10.72 -0.05 22.60
C ASN A 193 10.94 -1.24 21.67
N MET A 194 9.90 -2.06 21.48
CA MET A 194 9.97 -3.21 20.59
C MET A 194 10.17 -2.77 19.14
N PHE A 195 9.43 -1.76 18.69
CA PHE A 195 9.50 -1.27 17.32
C PHE A 195 10.80 -0.53 17.05
N PHE A 196 11.29 0.28 17.98
CA PHE A 196 12.62 0.89 17.91
C PHE A 196 13.70 -0.17 17.66
N MET A 197 13.72 -1.25 18.46
CA MET A 197 14.68 -2.35 18.26
C MET A 197 14.52 -3.04 16.91
N GLN A 198 13.28 -3.21 16.41
CA GLN A 198 13.05 -3.77 15.08
C GLN A 198 13.55 -2.83 13.98
N TYR A 199 13.27 -1.54 14.05
CA TYR A 199 13.76 -0.55 13.09
C TYR A 199 15.29 -0.53 13.05
N GLU A 200 15.95 -0.46 14.21
CA GLU A 200 17.41 -0.50 14.29
C GLU A 200 17.97 -1.77 13.63
N LEU A 201 17.39 -2.94 13.92
CA LEU A 201 17.81 -4.21 13.35
C LEU A 201 17.62 -4.29 11.84
N LEU A 202 16.43 -3.92 11.35
CA LEU A 202 16.06 -4.00 9.93
C LEU A 202 16.92 -3.05 9.08
N PHE A 203 17.10 -1.81 9.53
CA PHE A 203 17.94 -0.83 8.84
C PHE A 203 19.43 -1.19 8.93
N THR A 204 19.89 -1.74 10.05
CA THR A 204 21.28 -2.24 10.15
C THR A 204 21.54 -3.38 9.17
N MET A 205 20.59 -4.30 9.00
CA MET A 205 20.71 -5.37 8.01
C MET A 205 20.69 -4.86 6.58
N TYR A 206 19.78 -3.93 6.29
CA TYR A 206 19.71 -3.25 5.00
C TYR A 206 21.06 -2.58 4.68
N LYS A 207 21.61 -1.79 5.61
CA LYS A 207 22.93 -1.14 5.47
C LYS A 207 24.05 -2.14 5.23
N LYS A 208 24.08 -3.27 5.95
CA LYS A 208 25.08 -4.34 5.74
C LYS A 208 25.01 -4.97 4.34
N LYS A 209 23.86 -4.90 3.67
CA LYS A 209 23.63 -5.43 2.32
C LYS A 209 23.55 -4.34 1.26
N TRP A 210 23.91 -3.10 1.60
CA TRP A 210 23.79 -1.93 0.73
C TRP A 210 24.40 -2.13 -0.66
N HIS A 211 25.62 -2.69 -0.76
CA HIS A 211 26.26 -2.94 -2.05
C HIS A 211 25.43 -3.83 -2.97
N PHE A 212 24.88 -4.92 -2.43
CA PHE A 212 24.01 -5.82 -3.19
C PHE A 212 22.71 -5.12 -3.61
N VAL A 213 22.11 -4.30 -2.74
CA VAL A 213 20.92 -3.52 -3.08
C VAL A 213 21.20 -2.55 -4.22
N MET A 214 22.34 -1.86 -4.20
CA MET A 214 22.72 -0.93 -5.27
C MET A 214 22.92 -1.64 -6.62
N GLU A 215 23.55 -2.82 -6.62
CA GLU A 215 23.66 -3.65 -7.82
C GLU A 215 22.28 -4.12 -8.32
N TYR A 216 21.40 -4.52 -7.40
CA TYR A 216 20.03 -4.93 -7.72
C TYR A 216 19.20 -3.80 -8.34
N ARG A 217 19.34 -2.56 -7.85
CA ARG A 217 18.73 -1.36 -8.46
C ARG A 217 19.18 -1.18 -9.90
N ASN A 218 20.50 -1.18 -10.13
CA ASN A 218 21.06 -1.04 -11.47
C ASN A 218 20.53 -2.13 -12.42
N PHE A 219 20.39 -3.37 -11.94
CA PHE A 219 19.82 -4.46 -12.72
C PHE A 219 18.35 -4.21 -13.08
N LYS A 220 17.51 -3.82 -12.11
CA LYS A 220 16.09 -3.48 -12.35
C LYS A 220 15.95 -2.35 -13.38
N GLU A 221 16.74 -1.29 -13.23
CA GLU A 221 16.70 -0.12 -14.13
C GLU A 221 17.19 -0.47 -15.54
N SER A 222 18.18 -1.35 -15.68
CA SER A 222 18.68 -1.80 -16.99
C SER A 222 17.72 -2.74 -17.74
N SER A 223 16.70 -3.27 -17.06
CA SER A 223 15.74 -4.22 -17.59
C SER A 223 14.41 -3.57 -18.04
N ILE A 224 14.32 -2.23 -17.94
CA ILE A 224 13.19 -1.39 -18.35
C ILE A 224 13.59 -0.60 -19.60
#